data_AF-A0A258LN74-F1
#
_entry.id   AF-A0A258LN74-F1
#
_cell.length_a   1.000
_cell.length_b   1.000
_cell.length_c   1.000
_cell.angle_alpha   90.00
_cell.angle_beta   90.00
_cell.angle_gamma   90.00
#
_symmetry.space_group_name_H-M   'P 1'
#
loop_
_entity.id
_entity.type
_entity.pdbx_description
1 polymer ?
#
loop_
_entity_poly.entity_id
_entity_poly.type
_entity_poly.pdbx_seq_one_letter_code
_entity_poly.pdbx_strand_id
1 'polypeptide(L)' 'NAQIQAQAEALGLNYAFLPVIPGAFTQDQVIEMARLLKTMPGPILAFCRSGARSTNLYQMALQVR' A
#
# COMPACT_ATOMS: atom_id res chain seq x y z
N ASN A 1 -4.96 12.53 3.02
CA ASN A 1 -4.78 11.23 3.71
C ASN A 1 -4.48 11.34 5.20
N ALA A 2 -4.06 12.51 5.70
CA ALA A 2 -3.86 12.74 7.13
C ALA A 2 -5.06 12.34 8.02
N GLN A 3 -6.30 12.57 7.56
CA GLN A 3 -7.49 12.12 8.29
C GLN A 3 -7.59 10.59 8.40
N ILE A 4 -7.31 9.84 7.32
CA ILE A 4 -7.37 8.37 7.35
C ILE A 4 -6.26 7.83 8.25
N GLN A 5 -5.06 8.39 8.14
CA GLN A 5 -3.94 8.02 9.00
C GLN A 5 -4.28 8.23 10.49
N ALA A 6 -4.77 9.42 10.85
CA ALA A 6 -5.13 9.72 12.23
C ALA A 6 -6.22 8.79 12.78
N GLN A 7 -7.21 8.43 11.96
CA GLN A 7 -8.25 7.48 12.38
C GLN A 7 -7.70 6.04 12.50
N ALA A 8 -6.84 5.62 11.58
CA ALA A 8 -6.19 4.31 11.66
C ALA A 8 -5.34 4.20 12.94
N GLU A 9 -4.51 5.20 13.21
CA GLU A 9 -3.68 5.27 14.42
C GLU A 9 -4.52 5.33 15.70
N ALA A 10 -5.62 6.11 15.72
CA ALA A 10 -6.54 6.15 16.85
C ALA A 10 -7.23 4.80 17.14
N LEU A 11 -7.39 3.97 16.12
CA LEU A 11 -7.89 2.59 16.22
C LEU A 11 -6.78 1.56 16.49
N GLY A 12 -5.53 2.01 16.70
CA GLY A 12 -4.38 1.14 16.94
C GLY A 12 -3.86 0.40 15.71
N LEU A 13 -4.24 0.83 14.50
CA LEU A 13 -3.80 0.22 13.25
C LEU A 13 -2.50 0.87 12.76
N ASN A 14 -1.61 0.04 12.22
CA ASN A 14 -0.44 0.53 11.48
C ASN A 14 -0.88 1.11 10.14
N TYR A 15 -0.36 2.29 9.80
CA TYR A 15 -0.67 2.97 8.55
C TYR A 15 0.58 3.18 7.71
N ALA A 16 0.48 2.89 6.41
CA ALA A 16 1.52 3.19 5.44
C ALA A 16 0.90 3.98 4.27
N PHE A 17 1.55 5.06 3.88
CA PHE A 17 1.11 5.87 2.75
C PHE A 17 2.02 5.68 1.54
N LEU A 18 1.49 5.04 0.49
CA LEU A 18 2.19 4.81 -0.76
C LEU A 18 1.45 5.51 -1.92
N PRO A 19 1.79 6.77 -2.25
CA PRO A 19 1.16 7.51 -3.34
C PRO A 19 1.60 6.95 -4.70
N VAL A 20 0.62 6.64 -5.55
CA VAL A 20 0.85 6.16 -6.92
C VAL A 20 -0.10 6.81 -7.92
N ILE A 21 0.40 7.03 -9.14
CA ILE A 21 -0.36 7.56 -10.27
C ILE A 21 -0.92 6.37 -11.08
N PRO A 22 -2.22 6.34 -11.40
CA PRO A 22 -2.78 5.29 -12.25
C PRO A 22 -2.01 5.17 -13.58
N GLY A 23 -1.55 3.97 -13.93
CA GLY A 23 -0.86 3.70 -15.19
C GLY A 23 0.62 4.14 -15.24
N ALA A 24 1.13 4.80 -14.20
CA ALA A 24 2.52 5.25 -14.11
C ALA A 24 3.14 4.78 -12.78
N PHE A 25 3.19 3.47 -12.60
CA PHE A 25 3.85 2.86 -11.45
C PHE A 25 5.37 2.83 -11.67
N THR A 26 6.12 3.24 -10.65
CA THR A 26 7.58 3.19 -10.67
C THR A 26 8.08 1.90 -10.01
N GLN A 27 9.28 1.47 -10.39
CA GLN A 27 9.92 0.31 -9.78
C GLN A 27 10.07 0.48 -8.25
N ASP A 28 10.40 1.69 -7.80
CA ASP A 28 10.54 2.01 -6.38
C ASP A 28 9.24 1.82 -5.61
N GLN A 29 8.10 2.20 -6.19
CA GLN A 29 6.78 1.97 -5.58
C GLN A 29 6.44 0.48 -5.49
N VAL A 30 6.85 -0.32 -6.48
CA VAL A 30 6.64 -1.78 -6.47
C VAL A 30 7.49 -2.42 -5.36
N ILE A 31 8.76 -2.01 -5.25
CA ILE A 31 9.66 -2.48 -4.18
C ILE A 31 9.14 -2.06 -2.81
N GLU A 32 8.68 -0.83 -2.67
CA GLU A 32 8.14 -0.34 -1.39
C GLU A 32 6.86 -1.08 -0.99
N MET A 33 5.97 -1.37 -1.94
CA MET A 33 4.81 -2.23 -1.67
C MET A 33 5.25 -3.63 -1.21
N ALA A 34 6.24 -4.24 -1.86
CA ALA A 34 6.77 -5.54 -1.45
C ALA A 34 7.38 -5.51 -0.04
N ARG A 35 8.09 -4.43 0.30
CA ARG A 35 8.64 -4.21 1.63
C ARG A 35 7.52 -4.07 2.67
N LEU A 36 6.48 -3.29 2.39
CA LEU A 36 5.34 -3.11 3.29
C LEU A 36 4.60 -4.44 3.53
N LEU A 37 4.37 -5.24 2.48
CA LEU A 37 3.74 -6.56 2.62
C LEU A 37 4.54 -7.53 3.51
N LYS A 38 5.88 -7.43 3.52
CA LYS A 38 6.75 -8.27 4.35
C LYS A 38 6.88 -7.76 5.79
N THR A 39 6.78 -6.44 6.00
CA THR A 39 7.13 -5.80 7.29
C THR A 39 5.93 -5.38 8.12
N MET A 40 4.76 -5.16 7.51
CA MET A 40 3.57 -4.74 8.24
C MET A 40 2.91 -5.92 8.97
N PRO A 41 2.33 -5.68 10.17
CA PRO A 41 1.57 -6.70 10.86
C PRO A 41 0.31 -7.07 10.05
N GLY A 42 0.10 -8.37 9.86
CA GLY A 42 -1.07 -8.90 9.18
C GLY A 42 -2.28 -9.06 10.11
N PRO A 43 -3.51 -9.05 9.57
CA PRO A 43 -3.88 -8.93 8.16
C PRO A 43 -3.73 -7.49 7.59
N ILE A 44 -3.28 -7.37 6.33
CA ILE A 44 -3.03 -6.09 5.67
C ILE A 44 -4.19 -5.72 4.72
N LEU A 45 -4.71 -4.50 4.84
CA LEU A 45 -5.66 -3.91 3.90
C LEU A 45 -4.98 -2.83 3.05
N ALA A 46 -4.80 -3.10 1.75
CA ALA A 46 -4.34 -2.12 0.78
C ALA A 46 -5.51 -1.58 -0.06
N PHE A 47 -5.73 -0.27 -0.06
CA PHE A 47 -6.88 0.34 -0.75
C PHE A 47 -6.48 1.57 -1.58
N CYS A 48 -7.35 1.93 -2.51
CA CYS A 48 -7.31 3.20 -3.23
C CYS A 48 -8.76 3.65 -3.53
N ARG A 49 -8.97 4.63 -4.42
CA ARG A 49 -10.34 5.09 -4.78
C ARG A 49 -11.26 3.98 -5.29
N SER A 50 -10.74 3.03 -6.09
CA SER A 50 -11.55 2.00 -6.77
C SER A 50 -10.97 0.58 -6.68
N GLY A 51 -9.99 0.36 -5.79
CA GLY A 51 -9.25 -0.90 -5.67
C GLY A 51 -8.18 -1.13 -6.76
N ALA A 52 -8.40 -0.70 -8.01
CA ALA A 52 -7.52 -1.03 -9.14
C ALA A 52 -6.02 -0.73 -8.92
N ARG A 53 -5.67 0.41 -8.30
CA ARG A 53 -4.26 0.76 -8.05
C ARG A 53 -3.60 -0.16 -7.03
N SER A 54 -4.28 -0.41 -5.91
CA SER A 54 -3.74 -1.27 -4.86
C SER A 54 -3.64 -2.73 -5.34
N THR A 55 -4.62 -3.21 -6.10
CA THR A 55 -4.58 -4.54 -6.72
C THR A 55 -3.42 -4.69 -7.70
N ASN A 56 -3.26 -3.76 -8.65
CA ASN A 56 -2.19 -3.86 -9.64
C ASN A 56 -0.80 -3.76 -8.98
N LEU A 57 -0.63 -2.83 -8.03
CA LEU A 57 0.63 -2.68 -7.31
C LEU A 57 0.96 -3.90 -6.46
N TYR A 58 -0.04 -4.50 -5.82
CA TYR A 58 0.10 -5.76 -5.10
C TYR A 58 0.58 -6.89 -6.02
N GLN A 59 -0.04 -7.06 -7.19
CA GLN A 59 0.36 -8.10 -8.16
C GLN A 59 1.79 -7.93 -8.66
N MET A 60 2.23 -6.68 -8.90
CA MET A 60 3.62 -6.40 -9.27
C MET A 60 4.58 -6.66 -8.10
N ALA A 61 4.20 -6.28 -6.87
CA ALA A 61 5.01 -6.49 -5.68
C ALA A 61 5.28 -7.98 -5.39
N LEU A 62 4.32 -8.87 -5.69
CA LEU A 62 4.50 -10.32 -5.57
C LEU A 62 5.56 -10.88 -6.54
N GLN A 63 5.91 -10.14 -7.60
CA GLN A 63 6.93 -10.54 -8.58
C GLN A 63 8.34 -10.07 -8.20
N VAL A 64 8.46 -9.23 -7.15
CA VAL A 64 9.76 -8.80 -6.62
C VAL A 64 10.40 -9.98 -5.89
N ARG A 65 11.54 -10.45 -6.43
CA ARG A 65 12.33 -11.54 -5.85
C ARG A 65 13.02 -11.11 -4.56
#